data_AF-A0A0K0XSM8-F1
#
_entry.id   AF-A0A0K0XSM8-F1
#
_cell.length_a   1.000
_cell.length_b   1.000
_cell.length_c   1.000
_cell.angle_alpha   90.00
_cell.angle_beta   90.00
_cell.angle_gamma   90.00
#
_symmetry.space_group_name_H-M   'P 1'
#
loop_
_entity.id
_entity.type
_entity.pdbx_description
1 polymer ?
#
loop_
_entity_poly.entity_id
_entity_poly.type
_entity_poly.pdbx_seq_one_letter_code
_entity_poly.pdbx_strand_id
1 'polypeptide(L)'
;MRFRLSELPLRRSRGFSLIEVLVTVLVVSIGLLGLAALQGFSLNAGQGAYFRTQANNLAYEVIDFARVNRSQVEVACDLPLLESWTFFVEDQLPGGALAIEVDGCGEVPNSISAQVAVTVTWAEDRMEDAVGGEESLVVQTRI
;
A
#
# COMPACT_ATOMS: atom_id res chain seq x y z
N MET A 1 67.18 -55.69 0.44
CA MET A 1 65.74 -55.36 0.49
C MET A 1 65.54 -54.01 -0.19
N ARG A 2 65.05 -53.98 -1.44
CA ARG A 2 64.90 -52.74 -2.24
C ARG A 2 63.46 -52.22 -2.09
N PHE A 3 63.28 -51.08 -1.42
CA PHE A 3 62.00 -50.39 -1.34
C PHE A 3 61.71 -49.69 -2.68
N ARG A 4 60.63 -50.08 -3.36
CA ARG A 4 60.06 -49.30 -4.47
C ARG A 4 59.25 -48.16 -3.84
N LEU A 5 59.67 -46.93 -4.09
CA LEU A 5 58.84 -45.75 -3.83
C LEU A 5 57.74 -45.73 -4.90
N SER A 6 56.52 -46.04 -4.49
CA SER A 6 55.31 -45.83 -5.29
C SER A 6 55.10 -44.33 -5.45
N GLU A 7 55.14 -43.84 -6.69
CA GLU A 7 54.89 -42.43 -7.01
C GLU A 7 53.48 -42.04 -6.56
N LEU A 8 53.39 -41.14 -5.58
CA LEU A 8 52.13 -40.55 -5.15
C LEU A 8 51.63 -39.64 -6.27
N PRO A 9 50.41 -39.83 -6.80
CA PRO A 9 49.89 -39.00 -7.87
C PRO A 9 49.78 -37.55 -7.36
N LEU A 10 50.59 -36.66 -7.95
CA LEU A 10 50.48 -35.22 -7.74
C LEU A 10 49.09 -34.77 -8.22
N ARG A 11 48.22 -34.40 -7.27
CA ARG A 11 46.94 -33.75 -7.58
C ARG A 11 47.22 -32.51 -8.41
N ARG A 12 46.78 -32.53 -9.67
CA ARG A 12 46.92 -31.40 -10.58
C ARG A 12 45.90 -30.34 -10.20
N SER A 13 46.34 -29.28 -9.52
CA SER A 13 45.52 -28.10 -9.28
C SER A 13 45.10 -27.50 -10.62
N ARG A 14 43.82 -27.62 -10.97
CA ARG A 14 43.22 -26.87 -12.08
C ARG A 14 42.93 -25.48 -11.52
N GLY A 15 43.79 -24.52 -11.83
CA GLY A 15 43.55 -23.12 -11.51
C GLY A 15 42.34 -22.59 -12.27
N PHE A 16 41.56 -21.73 -11.63
CA PHE A 16 40.48 -20.98 -12.29
C PHE A 16 41.07 -20.08 -13.37
N SER A 17 40.42 -20.02 -14.53
CA SER A 17 40.85 -19.11 -15.59
C SER A 17 40.42 -17.67 -15.27
N LEU A 18 41.20 -16.66 -15.67
CA LEU A 18 40.83 -15.25 -15.48
C LEU A 18 39.49 -14.92 -16.16
N ILE A 19 39.20 -15.57 -17.29
CA ILE A 19 37.91 -15.46 -17.99
C ILE A 19 36.75 -16.02 -17.17
N GLU A 20 36.99 -17.06 -16.36
CA GLU A 20 35.96 -17.71 -15.54
C GLU A 20 35.51 -16.77 -14.42
N VAL A 21 36.47 -16.10 -13.78
CA VAL A 21 36.16 -15.08 -12.76
C VAL A 21 35.45 -13.88 -13.36
N LEU A 22 35.88 -13.40 -14.54
CA LEU A 22 35.21 -12.29 -15.24
C LEU A 22 33.76 -12.61 -15.59
N VAL A 23 33.50 -13.81 -16.12
CA VAL A 23 32.13 -14.24 -16.44
C VAL A 23 31.32 -14.41 -15.16
N THR A 24 31.91 -14.93 -14.08
CA THR A 24 31.22 -15.07 -12.79
C THR A 24 30.80 -13.71 -12.25
N VAL A 25 31.71 -12.73 -12.23
CA VAL A 25 31.39 -11.36 -11.78
C VAL A 25 30.34 -10.73 -12.69
N LEU A 26 30.44 -10.88 -14.01
CA LEU A 26 29.43 -10.36 -14.95
C LEU A 26 28.03 -10.90 -14.65
N VAL A 27 27.90 -12.22 -14.50
CA VAL A 27 26.61 -12.87 -14.21
C VAL A 27 26.07 -12.43 -12.85
N VAL A 28 26.92 -12.38 -11.83
CA VAL A 28 26.52 -11.91 -10.48
C VAL A 28 26.09 -10.45 -10.51
N SER A 29 26.82 -9.58 -11.20
CA SER A 29 26.46 -8.16 -11.34
C SER A 29 25.09 -7.98 -11.99
N ILE A 30 24.79 -8.71 -13.07
CA ILE A 30 23.46 -8.68 -13.70
C ILE A 30 22.38 -9.18 -12.73
N GLY A 31 22.64 -10.27 -12.02
CA GLY A 31 21.72 -10.81 -11.01
C GLY A 31 21.43 -9.82 -9.88
N LEU A 32 22.44 -9.14 -9.37
CA LEU A 32 22.29 -8.14 -8.31
C LEU A 32 21.53 -6.89 -8.79
N LEU A 33 21.72 -6.45 -10.03
CA LEU A 33 20.92 -5.37 -10.62
C LEU A 33 19.45 -5.76 -10.73
N GLY A 34 19.16 -7.01 -11.12
CA GLY A 34 17.80 -7.55 -11.14
C GLY A 34 17.16 -7.55 -9.74
N LEU A 35 17.90 -7.98 -8.72
CA LEU A 35 17.42 -7.95 -7.33
C LEU A 35 17.16 -6.53 -6.83
N ALA A 36 18.04 -5.57 -7.14
CA ALA A 36 17.85 -4.17 -6.78
C ALA A 36 16.58 -3.57 -7.42
N ALA A 37 16.32 -3.89 -8.70
CA ALA A 37 15.11 -3.46 -9.39
C ALA A 37 13.84 -4.05 -8.73
N LEU A 38 13.85 -5.35 -8.40
CA LEU A 38 12.73 -5.99 -7.69
C LEU A 38 12.51 -5.39 -6.30
N GLN A 39 13.57 -5.06 -5.58
CA GLN A 39 13.48 -4.41 -4.28
C GLN A 39 12.82 -3.03 -4.38
N GLY A 40 13.19 -2.24 -5.40
CA GLY A 40 12.57 -0.95 -5.67
C GLY A 40 11.08 -1.08 -6.00
N PHE A 41 10.72 -2.05 -6.86
CA PHE A 41 9.32 -2.33 -7.17
C PHE A 41 8.51 -2.75 -5.94
N SER A 42 9.07 -3.64 -5.11
CA SER A 42 8.42 -4.11 -3.89
C SER A 42 8.11 -2.97 -2.90
N LEU A 43 9.05 -2.03 -2.72
CA LEU A 43 8.84 -0.85 -1.87
C LEU A 43 7.71 0.04 -2.39
N ASN A 44 7.71 0.33 -3.70
CA ASN A 44 6.66 1.13 -4.33
C ASN A 44 5.28 0.46 -4.20
N ALA A 45 5.21 -0.84 -4.46
CA ALA A 45 3.95 -1.60 -4.32
C ALA A 45 3.46 -1.62 -2.87
N GLY A 46 4.37 -1.75 -1.90
CA GLY A 46 4.05 -1.69 -0.47
C GLY A 46 3.51 -0.33 -0.04
N GLN A 47 4.04 0.76 -0.58
CA GLN A 47 3.59 2.12 -0.23
C GLN A 47 2.15 2.41 -0.70
N GLY A 48 1.78 2.04 -1.93
CA GLY A 48 0.39 2.18 -2.39
C GLY A 48 -0.59 1.32 -1.57
N ALA A 49 -0.20 0.08 -1.26
CA ALA A 49 -1.00 -0.79 -0.39
C ALA A 49 -1.17 -0.21 1.02
N TYR A 50 -0.14 0.48 1.54
CA TYR A 50 -0.19 1.18 2.82
C TYR A 50 -1.21 2.33 2.79
N PHE A 51 -1.13 3.24 1.80
CA PHE A 51 -2.08 4.36 1.69
C PHE A 51 -3.53 3.90 1.58
N ARG A 52 -3.81 2.90 0.74
CA ARG A 52 -5.14 2.32 0.61
C ARG A 52 -5.65 1.71 1.91
N THR A 53 -4.75 1.08 2.69
CA THR A 53 -5.08 0.52 4.01
C THR A 53 -5.44 1.64 5.00
N GLN A 54 -4.65 2.71 5.03
CA GLN A 54 -4.92 3.87 5.89
C GLN A 54 -6.24 4.56 5.53
N ALA A 55 -6.49 4.78 4.24
CA ALA A 55 -7.75 5.34 3.75
C ALA A 55 -8.97 4.47 4.13
N ASN A 56 -8.84 3.15 4.00
CA ASN A 56 -9.88 2.21 4.34
C ASN A 56 -10.17 2.17 5.85
N ASN A 57 -9.13 2.13 6.69
CA ASN A 57 -9.28 2.18 8.15
C ASN A 57 -10.01 3.45 8.58
N LEU A 58 -9.61 4.61 8.04
CA LEU A 58 -10.28 5.87 8.33
C LEU A 58 -11.75 5.87 7.88
N ALA A 59 -12.04 5.39 6.66
CA ALA A 59 -13.40 5.32 6.16
C ALA A 59 -14.29 4.47 7.08
N TYR A 60 -13.76 3.35 7.60
CA TYR A 60 -14.46 2.53 8.59
C TYR A 60 -14.64 3.24 9.93
N GLU A 61 -13.65 3.96 10.44
CA GLU A 61 -13.78 4.73 11.67
C GLU A 61 -14.91 5.77 11.59
N VAL A 62 -15.00 6.49 10.46
CA VAL A 62 -16.05 7.48 10.20
C VAL A 62 -17.42 6.80 10.11
N ILE A 63 -17.51 5.68 9.40
CA ILE A 63 -18.74 4.89 9.28
C ILE A 63 -19.20 4.35 10.63
N ASP A 64 -18.29 3.85 11.44
CA ASP A 64 -18.60 3.31 12.75
C ASP A 64 -19.07 4.43 13.69
N PHE A 65 -18.46 5.61 13.61
CA PHE A 65 -18.97 6.79 14.30
C PHE A 65 -20.40 7.14 13.86
N ALA A 66 -20.69 7.10 12.56
CA ALA A 66 -22.03 7.34 12.03
C ALA A 66 -23.06 6.32 12.56
N ARG A 67 -22.68 5.03 12.63
CA ARG A 67 -23.51 3.96 13.20
C ARG A 67 -23.81 4.17 14.68
N VAL A 68 -22.79 4.54 15.46
CA VAL A 68 -22.94 4.80 16.90
C VAL A 68 -23.87 5.98 17.14
N ASN A 69 -23.77 7.02 16.30
CA ASN A 69 -24.56 8.25 16.43
C ASN A 69 -25.80 8.27 15.53
N ARG A 70 -26.28 7.12 15.06
CA ARG A 70 -27.32 7.03 14.02
C ARG A 70 -28.54 7.91 14.26
N SER A 71 -29.04 7.98 15.50
CA SER A 71 -30.25 8.77 15.81
C SER A 71 -30.01 10.27 15.70
N GLN A 72 -28.78 10.73 15.95
CA GLN A 72 -28.41 12.14 15.78
C GLN A 72 -28.23 12.44 14.29
N VAL A 73 -27.60 11.53 13.54
CA VAL A 73 -27.38 11.65 12.09
C VAL A 73 -28.70 11.65 11.32
N GLU A 74 -29.64 10.77 11.67
CA GLU A 74 -30.98 10.70 11.07
C GLU A 74 -31.80 11.98 11.30
N VAL A 75 -31.64 12.64 12.45
CA VAL A 75 -32.39 13.85 12.80
C VAL A 75 -31.75 15.11 12.22
N ALA A 76 -30.42 15.19 12.28
CA ALA A 76 -29.67 16.36 11.81
C ALA A 76 -29.37 16.32 10.29
N CYS A 77 -29.45 15.14 9.68
CA CYS A 77 -29.05 14.89 8.29
C CYS A 77 -27.64 15.37 7.97
N ASP A 78 -26.77 15.19 8.96
CA ASP A 78 -25.39 15.60 8.90
C ASP A 78 -24.56 14.72 9.83
N LEU A 79 -23.27 14.62 9.50
CA LEU A 79 -22.26 13.99 10.32
C LEU A 79 -21.26 15.07 10.72
N PRO A 80 -21.20 15.45 12.02
CA PRO A 80 -20.23 16.43 12.44
C PRO A 80 -18.83 15.87 12.19
N LEU A 81 -18.14 16.44 11.20
CA LEU A 81 -16.74 16.15 10.94
C LEU A 81 -15.94 16.53 12.18
N LEU A 82 -15.34 15.54 12.83
CA LEU A 82 -14.34 15.79 13.84
C LEU A 82 -13.11 16.36 13.13
N GLU A 83 -12.63 17.52 13.57
CA GLU A 83 -11.44 18.21 13.03
C GLU A 83 -10.18 17.29 13.04
N SER A 84 -10.18 16.26 13.88
CA SER A 84 -9.13 15.25 13.92
C SER A 84 -9.08 14.34 12.70
N TRP A 85 -10.21 14.04 12.06
CA TRP A 85 -10.23 13.15 10.89
C TRP A 85 -9.66 13.83 9.66
N THR A 86 -9.98 15.11 9.47
CA THR A 86 -9.41 15.91 8.38
C THR A 86 -7.89 16.04 8.55
N PHE A 87 -7.42 16.28 9.78
CA PHE A 87 -5.98 16.30 10.07
C PHE A 87 -5.29 14.96 9.78
N PHE A 88 -5.91 13.84 10.14
CA PHE A 88 -5.33 12.51 9.89
C PHE A 88 -5.19 12.22 8.40
N VAL A 89 -6.19 12.60 7.60
CA VAL A 89 -6.15 12.44 6.14
C VAL A 89 -4.99 13.23 5.55
N GLU A 90 -4.84 14.50 5.93
CA GLU A 90 -3.79 15.38 5.42
C GLU A 90 -2.39 14.93 5.84
N ASP A 91 -2.23 14.42 7.07
CA ASP A 91 -0.93 13.95 7.61
C ASP A 91 -0.49 12.61 7.00
N GLN A 92 -1.43 11.69 6.80
CA GLN A 92 -1.11 10.31 6.46
C GLN A 92 -1.22 9.98 4.98
N LEU A 93 -2.02 10.74 4.23
CA LEU A 93 -2.28 10.53 2.82
C LEU A 93 -1.79 11.75 2.01
N PRO A 94 -0.88 11.56 1.05
CA PRO A 94 -0.43 12.65 0.18
C PRO A 94 -1.61 13.27 -0.56
N GLY A 95 -1.81 14.59 -0.44
CA GLY A 95 -2.94 15.27 -1.07
C GLY A 95 -4.31 14.75 -0.62
N GLY A 96 -4.39 14.16 0.58
CA GLY A 96 -5.59 13.49 1.03
C GLY A 96 -6.77 14.43 1.23
N ALA A 97 -7.98 13.99 0.84
CA ALA A 97 -9.22 14.67 1.22
C ALA A 97 -10.32 13.67 1.61
N LEU A 98 -11.15 14.08 2.57
CA LEU A 98 -12.30 13.32 3.07
C LEU A 98 -13.59 14.07 2.72
N ALA A 99 -14.50 13.39 2.03
CA ALA A 99 -15.84 13.87 1.77
C ALA A 99 -16.86 12.90 2.38
N ILE A 100 -17.88 13.44 3.01
CA ILE A 100 -18.97 12.68 3.61
C ILE A 100 -20.28 13.19 3.02
N GLU A 101 -21.12 12.27 2.59
CA GLU A 101 -22.46 12.55 2.09
C GLU A 101 -23.47 11.73 2.90
N VAL A 102 -24.53 12.38 3.39
CA VAL A 102 -25.62 11.75 4.13
C VAL A 102 -26.90 11.97 3.35
N ASP A 103 -27.61 10.88 3.04
CA ASP A 103 -28.82 10.88 2.23
C ASP A 103 -29.93 10.02 2.88
N GLY A 104 -31.17 10.11 2.38
CA GLY A 104 -32.31 9.30 2.83
C GLY A 104 -32.90 9.77 4.16
N CYS A 105 -32.82 11.07 4.40
CA CYS A 105 -32.93 11.68 5.70
C CYS A 105 -34.12 12.66 5.73
N GLY A 106 -35.07 12.46 6.66
CA GLY A 106 -36.22 13.37 6.84
C GLY A 106 -37.49 13.10 6.00
N GLU A 107 -37.58 12.02 5.24
CA GLU A 107 -38.80 11.73 4.45
C GLU A 107 -39.97 11.16 5.29
N VAL A 108 -39.70 10.48 6.42
CA VAL A 108 -40.72 9.92 7.33
C VAL A 108 -40.23 9.92 8.79
N PRO A 109 -41.06 10.25 9.80
CA PRO A 109 -40.69 10.06 11.20
C PRO A 109 -40.34 8.59 11.48
N ASN A 110 -39.13 8.33 11.99
CA ASN A 110 -38.59 6.98 12.30
C ASN A 110 -38.32 6.08 11.07
N SER A 111 -38.01 6.61 9.88
CA SER A 111 -37.51 5.78 8.77
C SER A 111 -36.02 5.43 8.95
N ILE A 112 -35.72 4.13 8.96
CA ILE A 112 -34.36 3.56 9.06
C ILE A 112 -33.69 3.53 7.67
N SER A 113 -33.68 4.67 6.98
CA SER A 113 -33.26 4.78 5.57
C SER A 113 -32.00 5.60 5.36
N ALA A 114 -31.46 6.22 6.42
CA ALA A 114 -30.29 7.07 6.31
C ALA A 114 -29.09 6.27 5.75
N GLN A 115 -28.49 6.81 4.69
CA GLN A 115 -27.31 6.25 4.06
C GLN A 115 -26.18 7.25 4.19
N VAL A 116 -25.02 6.76 4.58
CA VAL A 116 -23.79 7.54 4.71
C VAL A 116 -22.80 7.00 3.71
N ALA A 117 -22.34 7.88 2.82
CA ALA A 117 -21.24 7.62 1.91
C ALA A 117 -20.01 8.39 2.40
N VAL A 118 -18.93 7.66 2.67
CA VAL A 118 -17.63 8.22 3.04
C VAL A 118 -16.68 8.02 1.87
N THR A 119 -16.11 9.11 1.37
CA THR A 119 -15.17 9.13 0.27
C THR A 119 -13.83 9.63 0.78
N VAL A 120 -12.81 8.79 0.70
CA VAL A 120 -11.42 9.17 1.00
C VAL A 120 -10.66 9.22 -0.32
N THR A 121 -9.96 10.32 -0.57
CA THR A 121 -9.15 10.56 -1.76
C THR A 121 -7.71 10.76 -1.36
N TRP A 122 -6.75 10.31 -2.19
CA TRP A 122 -5.33 10.56 -2.02
C TRP A 122 -4.62 10.58 -3.37
N ALA A 123 -3.51 11.33 -3.43
CA ALA A 123 -2.63 11.37 -4.59
C ALA A 123 -1.57 10.26 -4.51
N GLU A 124 -1.20 9.70 -5.66
CA GLU A 124 -0.05 8.81 -5.77
C GLU A 124 0.91 9.30 -6.85
N ASP A 125 2.16 9.56 -6.48
CA ASP A 125 3.20 10.09 -7.38
C ASP A 125 3.43 9.23 -8.64
N ARG A 126 3.14 7.92 -8.57
CA ARG A 126 3.24 7.03 -9.74
C ARG A 126 2.19 7.31 -10.84
N MET A 127 1.16 8.09 -10.54
CA MET A 127 0.02 8.37 -11.43
C MET A 127 0.03 9.80 -12.00
N GLU A 128 1.12 10.57 -11.83
CA GLU A 128 1.24 11.96 -12.33
C GLU A 128 0.95 12.12 -13.84
N ASP A 129 1.18 11.08 -14.65
CA ASP A 129 0.94 11.10 -16.11
C ASP A 129 -0.50 10.69 -16.53
N ALA A 130 -1.33 10.23 -15.58
CA ALA A 130 -2.73 9.94 -15.85
C ALA A 130 -3.58 11.21 -15.63
N VAL A 131 -4.54 11.47 -16.51
CA VAL A 131 -5.56 12.52 -16.27
C VAL A 131 -6.36 12.11 -15.03
N GLY A 132 -5.95 12.63 -13.86
CA GLY A 132 -6.48 12.28 -12.54
C GLY A 132 -5.55 11.36 -11.73
N GLY A 133 -4.37 11.84 -11.33
CA GLY A 133 -3.41 11.14 -10.44
C GLY A 133 -3.90 10.93 -8.99
N GLU A 134 -5.20 10.81 -8.81
CA GLU A 134 -5.91 10.73 -7.53
C GLU A 134 -6.65 9.39 -7.46
N GLU A 135 -6.37 8.57 -6.44
CA GLU A 135 -7.14 7.37 -6.11
C GLU A 135 -8.23 7.74 -5.10
N SER A 136 -9.41 7.15 -5.25
CA SER A 136 -10.54 7.38 -4.37
C SER A 136 -11.14 6.06 -3.89
N LEU A 137 -11.41 5.98 -2.59
CA LEU A 137 -12.14 4.89 -1.96
C LEU A 137 -13.46 5.42 -1.43
N VAL A 138 -14.57 4.83 -1.90
CA VAL A 138 -15.92 5.13 -1.40
C VAL A 138 -16.41 3.94 -0.59
N VAL A 139 -16.74 4.18 0.68
CA VAL A 139 -17.39 3.20 1.55
C VAL A 139 -18.78 3.71 1.90
N GLN A 140 -19.79 2.89 1.63
CA GLN A 140 -21.19 3.24 1.87
C GLN A 140 -21.77 2.34 2.97
N THR A 141 -22.58 2.95 3.82
CA THR A 141 -23.33 2.25 4.86
C THR A 141 -24.76 2.74 4.92
N ARG A 142 -25.68 1.81 5.20
CA ARG A 142 -27.00 2.15 5.73
C ARG A 142 -26.97 2.07 7.26
N ILE A 143 -27.53 3.08 7.92
CA ILE A 143 -27.61 3.19 9.38
C ILE A 143 -29.06 3.19 9.89
#